data_AF-A0A7Y7NEJ2-F1
#
_entry.id   AF-A0A7Y7NEJ2-F1
#
_cell.length_a   1.000
_cell.length_b   1.000
_cell.length_c   1.000
_cell.angle_alpha   90.00
_cell.angle_beta   90.00
_cell.angle_gamma   90.00
#
_symmetry.space_group_name_H-M   'P 1'
#
loop_
_entity.id
_entity.type
_entity.pdbx_description
1 polymer ?
#
loop_
_entity_poly.entity_id
_entity_poly.type
_entity_poly.pdbx_seq_one_letter_code
_entity_poly.pdbx_strand_id
1 'polypeptide(L)'
;MNPKSASPKVITLKKSSSGTLEVPDSTKLSFKPWQRLWFVTGIVYVLMLAGSFCLLMPDKERIERKMVFSVTEEIRRYDGMAFAGESPQKIFEIARSQGYANWIEVTRSKYHIGSAGNAAFDMIEKDYREAISDLPVKQTLGVIVCIVGWLVPMAVLYALGYVVDWIRRGTSCNQG
;
A
#
# COMPACT_ATOMS: atom_id res chain seq x y z
N MET A 1 7.90 45.32 3.05
CA MET A 1 7.26 44.07 3.48
C MET A 1 6.58 44.32 4.82
N ASN A 2 5.25 44.37 4.85
CA ASN A 2 4.45 44.57 6.07
C ASN A 2 4.03 43.20 6.64
N PRO A 3 4.20 42.92 7.94
CA PRO A 3 3.65 41.72 8.54
C PRO A 3 2.12 41.85 8.66
N LYS A 4 1.39 40.92 8.03
CA LYS A 4 -0.07 40.77 8.19
C LYS A 4 -0.36 40.49 9.67
N SER A 5 -0.94 41.50 10.34
CA SER A 5 -1.51 41.38 11.68
C SER A 5 -2.63 40.35 11.67
N ALA A 6 -2.44 39.24 12.39
CA ALA A 6 -3.48 38.25 12.62
C ALA A 6 -4.59 38.93 13.45
N SER A 7 -5.82 38.95 12.91
CA SER A 7 -6.97 39.52 13.59
C SER A 7 -7.18 38.84 14.96
N PRO A 8 -7.40 39.62 16.03
CA PRO A 8 -7.62 39.05 17.36
C PRO A 8 -8.90 38.24 17.36
N LYS A 9 -8.78 36.95 17.70
CA LYS A 9 -9.91 36.04 17.87
C LYS A 9 -10.69 36.50 19.10
N VAL A 10 -11.79 37.22 18.88
CA VAL A 10 -12.69 37.68 19.94
C VAL A 10 -13.37 36.45 20.55
N ILE A 11 -12.84 35.98 21.67
CA ILE A 11 -13.45 34.91 22.47
C ILE A 11 -14.48 35.58 23.37
N THR A 12 -15.76 35.42 23.06
CA THR A 12 -16.86 35.95 23.89
C THR A 12 -16.97 35.08 25.14
N LEU A 13 -16.33 35.50 26.24
CA LEU A 13 -16.41 34.84 27.54
C LEU A 13 -17.78 35.11 28.17
N LYS A 14 -18.52 34.05 28.52
CA LYS A 14 -19.76 34.19 29.30
C LYS A 14 -19.39 34.25 30.79
N LYS A 15 -19.87 35.29 31.46
CA LYS A 15 -19.66 35.49 32.90
C LYS A 15 -20.72 34.69 33.67
N SER A 16 -20.27 33.79 34.55
CA SER A 16 -21.12 33.05 35.50
C SER A 16 -21.64 34.00 36.61
N SER A 17 -22.76 33.65 37.25
CA SER A 17 -23.36 34.43 38.35
C SER A 17 -22.47 34.52 39.59
N SER A 18 -21.44 33.67 39.71
CA SER A 18 -20.38 33.74 40.73
C SER A 18 -19.23 34.68 40.38
N GLY A 19 -19.26 35.35 39.22
CA GLY A 19 -18.21 36.27 38.77
C GLY A 19 -16.98 35.60 38.15
N THR A 20 -16.98 34.28 38.03
CA THR A 20 -15.89 33.51 37.40
C THR A 20 -16.05 33.52 35.89
N LEU A 21 -14.97 33.81 35.15
CA LEU A 21 -14.92 33.73 33.68
C LEU A 21 -14.75 32.26 33.29
N GLU A 22 -15.83 31.63 32.82
CA GLU A 22 -15.76 30.27 32.32
C GLU A 22 -15.45 30.28 30.83
N VAL A 23 -14.38 29.58 30.47
CA VAL A 23 -14.09 29.26 29.06
C VAL A 23 -15.19 28.29 28.61
N PRO A 24 -15.91 28.55 27.50
CA PRO A 24 -16.90 27.61 27.01
C PRO A 24 -16.22 26.27 26.79
N ASP A 25 -16.72 25.23 27.47
CA ASP A 25 -16.22 23.86 27.38
C ASP A 25 -16.16 23.50 25.90
N SER A 26 -14.93 23.46 25.37
CA SER A 26 -14.69 23.00 24.01
C SER A 26 -15.29 21.61 23.91
N THR A 27 -16.22 21.42 22.99
CA THR A 27 -16.99 20.21 22.74
C THR A 27 -16.08 18.99 22.59
N LYS A 28 -15.62 18.43 23.71
CA LYS A 28 -14.85 17.19 23.74
C LYS A 28 -15.84 16.12 23.35
N LEU A 29 -15.71 15.57 22.14
CA LEU A 29 -16.44 14.37 21.73
C LEU A 29 -16.29 13.33 22.85
N SER A 30 -17.36 13.14 23.61
CA SER A 30 -17.41 12.18 24.71
C SER A 30 -17.54 10.79 24.11
N PHE A 31 -16.43 10.25 23.62
CA PHE A 31 -16.36 8.87 23.18
C PHE A 31 -16.53 7.96 24.39
N LYS A 32 -17.50 7.04 24.30
CA LYS A 32 -17.68 5.99 25.30
C LYS A 32 -16.39 5.16 25.40
N PRO A 33 -16.05 4.62 26.59
CA PRO A 33 -14.83 3.81 26.75
C PRO A 33 -14.68 2.68 25.72
N TRP A 34 -15.78 2.01 25.35
CA TRP A 34 -15.75 0.95 24.34
C TRP A 34 -15.50 1.47 22.92
N GLN A 35 -15.92 2.69 22.59
CA GLN A 35 -15.66 3.33 21.29
C GLN A 35 -14.18 3.72 21.15
N ARG A 36 -13.55 4.13 22.26
CA ARG A 36 -12.09 4.39 22.29
C ARG A 36 -11.31 3.10 22.03
N LEU A 37 -11.70 2.00 22.68
CA LEU A 37 -11.09 0.70 22.45
C LEU A 37 -11.26 0.27 20.99
N TRP A 38 -12.48 0.36 20.45
CA TRP A 38 -12.76 0.07 19.05
C TRP A 38 -11.86 0.87 18.10
N PHE A 39 -11.69 2.18 18.34
CA PHE A 39 -10.86 3.03 17.51
C PHE A 39 -9.38 2.63 17.55
N VAL A 40 -8.84 2.36 18.74
CA VAL A 40 -7.44 1.94 18.92
C VAL A 40 -7.20 0.58 18.25
N THR A 41 -8.08 -0.40 18.48
CA THR A 41 -8.00 -1.72 17.82
C THR A 41 -8.08 -1.57 16.30
N GLY A 42 -8.92 -0.66 15.81
CA GLY A 42 -9.00 -0.33 14.40
C GLY A 42 -7.71 0.15 13.79
N ILE A 43 -7.07 1.14 14.42
CA ILE A 43 -5.79 1.67 13.96
C ILE A 43 -4.72 0.58 13.94
N VAL A 44 -4.59 -0.18 15.03
CA VAL A 44 -3.60 -1.27 15.12
C VAL A 44 -3.84 -2.29 14.02
N TYR A 45 -5.09 -2.65 13.76
CA TYR A 45 -5.43 -3.61 12.72
C TYR A 45 -5.16 -3.09 11.31
N VAL A 46 -5.45 -1.81 11.02
CA VAL A 46 -5.04 -1.18 9.75
C VAL A 46 -3.54 -1.25 9.57
N LEU A 47 -2.75 -0.94 10.62
CA LEU A 47 -1.30 -0.97 10.52
C LEU A 47 -0.77 -2.38 10.24
N MET A 48 -1.36 -3.41 10.86
CA MET A 48 -1.01 -4.80 10.57
C MET A 48 -1.37 -5.20 9.13
N LEU A 49 -2.55 -4.80 8.63
CA LEU A 49 -2.96 -5.06 7.25
C LEU A 49 -2.09 -4.31 6.25
N ALA A 50 -1.76 -3.04 6.51
CA ALA A 50 -0.87 -2.24 5.67
C ALA A 50 0.54 -2.84 5.63
N GLY A 51 1.09 -3.26 6.77
CA GLY A 51 2.38 -3.94 6.84
C GLY A 51 2.38 -5.26 6.05
N SER A 52 1.33 -6.08 6.23
CA SER A 52 1.17 -7.35 5.50
C SER A 52 1.02 -7.11 4.00
N PHE A 53 0.24 -6.10 3.62
CA PHE A 53 0.06 -5.71 2.22
C PHE A 53 1.37 -5.27 1.58
N CYS A 54 2.15 -4.41 2.25
CA CYS A 54 3.46 -3.98 1.76
C CYS A 54 4.44 -5.16 1.57
N LEU A 55 4.39 -6.19 2.41
CA LEU A 55 5.26 -7.37 2.28
C LEU A 55 4.81 -8.32 1.15
N LEU A 56 3.50 -8.41 0.88
CA LEU A 56 2.93 -9.33 -0.10
C LEU A 56 2.75 -8.70 -1.49
N MET A 57 2.87 -7.37 -1.59
CA MET A 57 2.66 -6.66 -2.84
C MET A 57 3.66 -7.12 -3.90
N PRO A 58 3.20 -7.50 -5.11
CA PRO A 58 4.10 -7.80 -6.20
C PRO A 58 4.84 -6.52 -6.60
N ASP A 59 6.15 -6.52 -6.34
CA ASP A 59 7.03 -5.42 -6.71
C ASP A 59 7.38 -5.50 -8.21
N LYS A 60 7.27 -4.34 -8.88
CA LYS A 60 7.67 -4.15 -10.28
C LYS A 60 9.12 -4.56 -10.47
N GLU A 61 9.99 -4.25 -9.51
CA GLU A 61 11.41 -4.58 -9.58
C GLU A 61 11.65 -6.09 -9.61
N ARG A 62 10.82 -6.86 -8.90
CA ARG A 62 10.89 -8.33 -8.90
C ARG A 62 10.49 -8.93 -10.24
N ILE A 63 9.53 -8.32 -10.95
CA ILE A 63 9.14 -8.73 -12.31
C ILE A 63 10.23 -8.37 -13.31
N GLU A 64 10.76 -7.15 -13.23
CA GLU A 64 11.85 -6.69 -14.09
C GLU A 64 13.11 -7.57 -13.92
N ARG A 65 13.50 -7.93 -12.69
CA ARG A 65 14.62 -8.83 -12.44
C ARG A 65 14.39 -10.24 -13.01
N LYS A 66 13.17 -10.77 -12.89
CA LYS A 66 12.81 -12.08 -13.48
C LYS A 66 12.94 -12.06 -15.00
N MET A 67 12.50 -10.97 -15.63
CA MET A 67 12.60 -10.80 -17.08
C MET A 67 14.06 -10.76 -17.53
N VAL A 68 14.90 -9.93 -16.89
CA VAL A 68 16.34 -9.87 -17.19
C VAL A 68 17.00 -11.23 -17.01
N PHE A 69 16.69 -11.94 -15.92
CA PHE A 69 17.21 -13.28 -15.67
C PHE A 69 16.80 -14.28 -16.76
N SER A 70 15.54 -14.25 -17.19
CA SER A 70 15.04 -15.11 -18.26
C SER A 70 15.74 -14.82 -19.59
N VAL A 71 15.96 -13.56 -19.91
CA VAL A 71 16.69 -13.14 -21.12
C VAL A 71 18.15 -13.62 -21.05
N THR A 72 18.83 -13.41 -19.92
CA THR A 72 20.23 -13.86 -19.76
C THR A 72 20.38 -15.38 -19.83
N GLU A 73 19.44 -16.13 -19.27
CA GLU A 73 19.46 -17.60 -19.30
C GLU A 73 19.22 -18.11 -20.72
N GLU A 74 18.30 -17.49 -21.48
CA GLU A 74 18.06 -17.85 -22.86
C GLU A 74 19.28 -17.54 -23.74
N ILE A 75 19.96 -16.41 -23.53
CA ILE A 75 21.20 -16.10 -24.24
C ILE A 75 22.30 -17.10 -23.90
N ARG A 76 22.42 -17.50 -22.63
CA ARG A 76 23.39 -18.50 -22.18
C ARG A 76 23.17 -19.87 -22.83
N ARG A 77 21.95 -20.21 -23.24
CA ARG A 77 21.68 -21.43 -24.01
C ARG A 77 22.28 -21.40 -25.42
N TYR A 78 22.37 -20.22 -26.05
CA TYR A 78 22.93 -20.07 -27.40
C TYR A 78 24.42 -19.78 -27.39
N ASP A 79 24.87 -18.95 -26.45
CA ASP A 79 26.29 -18.63 -26.24
C ASP A 79 26.63 -19.00 -24.79
N GLY A 80 27.21 -20.20 -24.60
CA GLY A 80 27.50 -20.78 -23.29
C GLY A 80 28.45 -19.95 -22.41
N MET A 81 29.07 -18.91 -22.95
CA MET A 81 29.94 -17.96 -22.26
C MET A 81 29.30 -16.57 -22.08
N ALA A 82 28.07 -16.36 -22.55
CA ALA A 82 27.38 -15.09 -22.41
C ALA A 82 27.28 -14.68 -20.94
N PHE A 83 27.69 -13.44 -20.65
CA PHE A 83 27.74 -12.86 -19.30
C PHE A 83 28.65 -13.59 -18.30
N ALA A 84 29.56 -14.46 -18.76
CA ALA A 84 30.55 -15.08 -17.89
C ALA A 84 31.45 -14.00 -17.25
N GLY A 85 31.27 -13.77 -15.95
CA GLY A 85 32.00 -12.76 -15.17
C GLY A 85 31.23 -11.47 -14.89
N GLU A 86 30.02 -11.29 -15.41
CA GLU A 86 29.15 -10.17 -15.06
C GLU A 86 28.21 -10.53 -13.89
N SER A 87 28.01 -9.60 -12.96
CA SER A 87 27.06 -9.83 -11.86
C SER A 87 25.61 -9.61 -12.34
N PRO A 88 24.64 -10.41 -11.87
CA PRO A 88 23.22 -10.24 -12.24
C PRO A 88 22.67 -8.83 -11.95
N GLN A 89 23.16 -8.18 -10.89
CA GLN A 89 22.82 -6.79 -10.57
C GLN A 89 23.30 -5.81 -11.63
N LYS A 90 24.53 -5.97 -12.12
CA LYS A 90 25.09 -5.07 -13.14
C LYS A 90 24.34 -5.21 -14.46
N ILE A 91 23.98 -6.43 -14.85
CA ILE A 91 23.17 -6.68 -16.06
C ILE A 91 21.79 -6.04 -15.92
N PHE A 92 21.16 -6.16 -14.74
CA PHE A 92 19.88 -5.54 -14.44
C PHE A 92 19.94 -4.01 -14.52
N GLU A 93 20.97 -3.37 -13.96
CA GLU A 93 21.15 -1.93 -14.01
C GLU A 93 21.36 -1.43 -15.45
N ILE A 94 22.15 -2.15 -16.24
CA ILE A 94 22.37 -1.85 -17.66
C ILE A 94 21.04 -1.94 -18.42
N ALA A 95 20.31 -3.05 -18.28
CA ALA A 95 19.02 -3.25 -18.93
C ALA A 95 18.00 -2.17 -18.55
N ARG A 96 17.97 -1.78 -17.27
CA ARG A 96 17.09 -0.73 -16.76
C ARG A 96 17.45 0.65 -17.31
N SER A 97 18.74 0.98 -17.41
CA SER A 97 19.21 2.28 -17.91
C SER A 97 18.97 2.47 -19.41
N GLN A 98 19.07 1.40 -20.19
CA GLN A 98 18.89 1.42 -21.65
C GLN A 98 17.43 1.27 -22.08
N GLY A 99 16.56 0.82 -21.16
CA GLY A 99 15.20 0.37 -21.45
C GLY A 99 15.20 -1.07 -21.96
N TYR A 100 14.31 -1.89 -21.40
CA TYR A 100 14.30 -3.34 -21.62
C TYR A 100 14.17 -3.76 -23.09
N ALA A 101 13.34 -3.07 -23.88
CA ALA A 101 13.16 -3.38 -25.30
C ALA A 101 14.44 -3.14 -26.11
N ASN A 102 15.07 -1.97 -25.91
CA ASN A 102 16.32 -1.61 -26.57
C ASN A 102 17.47 -2.52 -26.14
N TRP A 103 17.54 -2.85 -24.84
CA TRP A 103 18.53 -3.79 -24.32
C TRP A 103 18.39 -5.19 -24.94
N ILE A 104 17.17 -5.72 -25.09
CA ILE A 104 16.93 -7.00 -25.77
C ILE A 104 17.40 -6.93 -27.22
N GLU A 105 17.09 -5.87 -27.95
CA GLU A 105 17.48 -5.71 -29.36
C GLU A 105 19.00 -5.67 -29.55
N VAL A 106 19.68 -4.85 -28.73
CA VAL A 106 21.15 -4.77 -28.71
C VAL A 106 21.75 -6.13 -28.40
N THR A 107 21.21 -6.84 -27.41
CA THR A 107 21.72 -8.14 -27.00
C THR A 107 21.48 -9.22 -28.05
N ARG A 108 20.31 -9.21 -28.71
CA ARG A 108 19.96 -10.07 -29.84
C ARG A 108 20.94 -9.89 -31.01
N SER A 109 21.29 -8.63 -31.32
CA SER A 109 22.27 -8.33 -32.38
C SER A 109 23.68 -8.81 -32.03
N LYS A 110 24.09 -8.62 -30.76
CA LYS A 110 25.44 -8.93 -30.28
C LYS A 110 25.72 -10.44 -30.32
N TYR A 111 24.75 -11.25 -29.91
CA TYR A 111 24.91 -12.70 -29.77
C TYR A 111 24.43 -13.52 -30.99
N HIS A 112 24.13 -12.87 -32.12
CA HIS A 112 23.77 -13.52 -33.40
C HIS A 112 22.69 -14.61 -33.24
N ILE A 113 21.66 -14.28 -32.46
CA ILE A 113 20.59 -15.21 -32.13
C ILE A 113 19.77 -15.52 -33.38
N GLY A 114 19.65 -16.80 -33.73
CA GLY A 114 18.87 -17.27 -34.88
C GLY A 114 17.36 -17.12 -34.72
N SER A 115 16.61 -17.43 -35.77
CA SER A 115 15.13 -17.30 -35.81
C SER A 115 14.41 -18.07 -34.69
N ALA A 116 14.97 -19.19 -34.23
CA ALA A 116 14.44 -19.96 -33.10
C ALA A 116 14.53 -19.19 -31.77
N GLY A 117 15.62 -18.46 -31.54
CA GLY A 117 15.76 -17.63 -30.34
C GLY A 117 14.85 -16.40 -30.37
N ASN A 118 14.57 -15.84 -31.55
CA ASN A 118 13.63 -14.72 -31.68
C ASN A 118 12.25 -15.05 -31.11
N ALA A 119 11.72 -16.25 -31.39
CA ALA A 119 10.45 -16.69 -30.83
C ALA A 119 10.48 -16.77 -29.29
N ALA A 120 11.60 -17.19 -28.69
CA ALA A 120 11.76 -17.23 -27.25
C ALA A 120 11.82 -15.82 -26.62
N PHE A 121 12.55 -14.87 -27.23
CA PHE A 121 12.57 -13.49 -26.75
C PHE A 121 11.22 -12.81 -26.87
N ASP A 122 10.49 -13.04 -27.96
CA ASP A 122 9.17 -12.45 -28.15
C ASP A 122 8.16 -13.02 -27.13
N MET A 123 8.28 -14.31 -26.77
CA MET A 123 7.50 -14.92 -25.70
C MET A 123 7.84 -14.30 -24.33
N ILE A 124 9.12 -14.11 -24.01
CA ILE A 124 9.56 -13.47 -22.76
C ILE A 124 9.08 -12.01 -22.68
N GLU A 125 9.15 -11.26 -23.78
CA GLU A 125 8.64 -9.88 -23.83
C GLU A 125 7.13 -9.83 -23.63
N LYS A 126 6.39 -10.76 -24.25
CA LYS A 126 4.95 -10.87 -24.09
C LYS A 126 4.57 -11.17 -22.64
N ASP A 127 5.20 -12.17 -22.02
CA ASP A 127 4.96 -12.53 -20.61
C ASP A 127 5.27 -11.37 -19.67
N TYR A 128 6.33 -10.61 -19.95
CA TYR A 128 6.67 -9.40 -19.19
C TYR A 128 5.62 -8.29 -19.35
N ARG A 129 5.18 -8.01 -20.58
CA ARG A 129 4.14 -7.00 -20.84
C ARG A 129 2.83 -7.37 -20.14
N GLU A 130 2.44 -8.64 -20.21
CA GLU A 130 1.25 -9.16 -19.52
C GLU A 130 1.38 -9.03 -18.01
N ALA A 131 2.53 -9.41 -17.43
CA ALA A 131 2.80 -9.29 -16.01
C ALA A 131 2.79 -7.83 -15.51
N ILE A 132 3.26 -6.88 -16.33
CA ILE A 132 3.19 -5.45 -16.02
C ILE A 132 1.79 -4.89 -16.16
N SER A 133 1.04 -5.27 -17.21
CA SER A 133 -0.35 -4.80 -17.37
C SER A 133 -1.26 -5.32 -16.27
N ASP A 134 -0.99 -6.51 -15.76
CA ASP A 134 -1.71 -7.13 -14.65
C ASP A 134 -1.35 -6.51 -13.29
N LEU A 135 -0.17 -5.89 -13.16
CA LEU A 135 0.31 -5.33 -11.90
C LEU A 135 -0.68 -4.34 -11.26
N PRO A 136 -1.17 -3.28 -11.96
CA PRO A 136 -2.12 -2.34 -11.38
C PRO A 136 -3.43 -3.01 -10.97
N VAL A 137 -3.88 -4.03 -11.72
CA VAL A 137 -5.11 -4.77 -11.40
C VAL A 137 -4.91 -5.59 -10.12
N LYS A 138 -3.80 -6.32 -10.00
CA LYS A 138 -3.46 -7.11 -8.81
C LYS A 138 -3.26 -6.24 -7.57
N GLN A 139 -2.62 -5.08 -7.73
CA GLN A 139 -2.45 -4.11 -6.65
C GLN A 139 -3.80 -3.55 -6.21
N THR A 140 -4.65 -3.14 -7.14
CA THR A 140 -6.01 -2.63 -6.86
C THR A 140 -6.87 -3.67 -6.16
N LEU A 141 -6.86 -4.91 -6.66
CA LEU A 141 -7.58 -6.03 -6.05
C LEU A 141 -7.11 -6.28 -4.62
N GLY A 142 -5.79 -6.27 -4.39
CA GLY A 142 -5.23 -6.43 -3.06
C GLY A 142 -5.65 -5.29 -2.10
N VAL A 143 -5.69 -4.04 -2.57
CA VAL A 143 -6.21 -2.91 -1.77
C VAL A 143 -7.68 -3.11 -1.40
N ILE A 144 -8.52 -3.53 -2.35
CA ILE A 144 -9.94 -3.82 -2.09
C ILE A 144 -10.08 -4.93 -1.05
N VAL A 145 -9.30 -6.01 -1.16
CA VAL A 145 -9.30 -7.11 -0.19
C VAL A 145 -8.88 -6.62 1.20
N CYS A 146 -7.86 -5.75 1.30
CA CYS A 146 -7.47 -5.15 2.57
C CYS A 146 -8.57 -4.26 3.17
N ILE A 147 -9.26 -3.46 2.36
CA ILE A 147 -10.38 -2.62 2.81
C ILE A 147 -11.51 -3.48 3.35
N VAL A 148 -11.92 -4.53 2.62
CA VAL A 148 -12.98 -5.45 3.05
C VAL A 148 -12.55 -6.21 4.30
N GLY A 149 -11.32 -6.74 4.31
CA GLY A 149 -10.73 -7.44 5.44
C GLY A 149 -10.61 -6.57 6.69
N TRP A 150 -10.52 -5.25 6.54
CA TRP A 150 -10.60 -4.30 7.65
C TRP A 150 -12.03 -3.97 8.07
N LEU A 151 -12.89 -3.60 7.12
CA LEU A 151 -14.24 -3.12 7.40
C LEU A 151 -15.11 -4.17 8.07
N VAL A 152 -15.05 -5.43 7.61
CA VAL A 152 -15.93 -6.49 8.11
C VAL A 152 -15.68 -6.79 9.60
N PRO A 153 -14.45 -7.09 10.05
CA PRO A 153 -14.17 -7.30 11.48
C PRO A 153 -14.50 -6.08 12.32
N MET A 154 -14.23 -4.87 11.81
CA MET A 154 -14.51 -3.63 12.54
C MET A 154 -16.01 -3.38 12.71
N ALA A 155 -16.82 -3.66 11.70
CA ALA A 155 -18.28 -3.59 11.79
C ALA A 155 -18.82 -4.61 12.82
N VAL A 156 -18.28 -5.82 12.84
CA VAL A 156 -18.66 -6.86 13.82
C VAL A 156 -18.29 -6.42 15.24
N LEU A 157 -17.06 -5.94 15.46
CA LEU A 157 -16.63 -5.44 16.77
C LEU A 157 -17.47 -4.26 17.25
N TYR A 158 -17.84 -3.36 16.33
CA TYR A 158 -18.72 -2.24 16.65
C TYR A 158 -20.11 -2.73 17.08
N ALA A 159 -20.71 -3.65 16.33
CA ALA A 159 -22.01 -4.23 16.65
C ALA A 159 -22.01 -4.92 18.02
N LEU A 160 -20.97 -5.67 18.36
CA LEU A 160 -20.81 -6.28 19.68
C LEU A 160 -20.75 -5.23 20.79
N GLY A 161 -19.93 -4.19 20.63
CA GLY A 161 -19.85 -3.09 21.59
C GLY A 161 -21.19 -2.38 21.79
N TYR A 162 -21.95 -2.18 20.71
CA TYR A 162 -23.28 -1.60 20.74
C TYR A 162 -24.29 -2.48 21.50
N VAL A 163 -24.32 -3.78 21.22
CA VAL A 163 -25.22 -4.73 21.91
C VAL A 163 -24.94 -4.78 23.41
N VAL A 164 -23.67 -4.83 23.82
CA VAL A 164 -23.28 -4.81 25.24
C VAL A 164 -23.74 -3.53 25.94
N ASP A 165 -23.57 -2.38 25.29
CA ASP A 165 -23.99 -1.09 25.82
C ASP A 165 -25.53 -0.94 25.86
N TRP A 166 -26.25 -1.59 24.94
CA TRP A 166 -27.71 -1.68 24.97
C TRP A 166 -28.20 -2.54 26.15
N ILE A 167 -27.64 -3.74 26.34
CA ILE A 167 -27.98 -4.62 27.47
C ILE A 167 -27.76 -3.92 28.81
N ARG A 168 -26.61 -3.25 28.97
CA ARG A 168 -26.28 -2.51 30.21
C ARG A 168 -27.28 -1.41 30.53
N ARG A 169 -27.79 -0.72 29.50
CA ARG A 169 -28.84 0.31 29.68
C ARG A 169 -30.19 -0.33 30.04
N GLY A 170 -30.55 -1.44 29.40
CA GLY A 170 -31.77 -2.18 29.71
C GLY A 170 -31.81 -2.71 31.15
N THR A 171 -30.69 -3.21 31.68
CA THR A 171 -30.62 -3.72 33.06
C THR A 171 -30.62 -2.61 34.11
N SER A 172 -30.06 -1.43 33.79
CA SER A 172 -30.04 -0.28 34.71
C SER A 172 -31.41 0.39 34.87
N CYS A 173 -32.30 0.28 33.88
CA CYS A 173 -33.68 0.79 33.98
C CYS A 173 -34.63 -0.11 34.79
N ASN A 174 -34.30 -1.39 35.02
CA ASN A 174 -35.14 -2.33 35.78
C ASN A 174 -34.82 -2.36 37.29
N GLN A 175 -33.83 -1.59 37.76
CA GLN A 175 -33.41 -1.53 39.17
C GLN A 175 -33.70 -0.18 39.86
N GLY A 176 -34.37 0.75 39.18
CA GLY A 176 -34.86 2.01 39.76
C GLY A 176 -36.37 1.99 39.91
#